data_AF-A0A7S3IWA6-F1
#
_entry.id   AF-A0A7S3IWA6-F1
#
_cell.length_a   1.000
_cell.length_b   1.000
_cell.length_c   1.000
_cell.angle_alpha   90.00
_cell.angle_beta   90.00
_cell.angle_gamma   90.00
#
_symmetry.space_group_name_H-M   'P 1'
#
loop_
_entity.id
_entity.type
_entity.pdbx_description
1 polymer ?
#
loop_
_entity_poly.entity_id
_entity_poly.type
_entity_poly.pdbx_seq_one_letter_code
_entity_poly.pdbx_strand_id
1 'polypeptide(L)'
;MRSKSLKELKKVQENGDIDESSNKIVELILKGINILMTKSKQDLMVGSPHGAELNQLLEAEMNTLFKLTHHNVFRIQIQVFKLLFQFAKATQFMAKQSVSIKEEDENKLANFSDRFYRTLYELIFTIQLKSASNLDDFFGVIFRAIKADESLPRAIAFLKRLLQTALQNEPNYAAACLLIVSEILGARDDLKIHLFSFRPVSSGTKVDPATVKLDQAASDDSDEECFVDVDKVAAKKQEVVEQ
;
A
#
# COMPACT_ATOMS: atom_id res chain seq x y z
N MET A 1 -43.12 9.39 28.76
CA MET A 1 -41.77 9.95 28.46
C MET A 1 -40.92 9.09 27.52
N ARG A 2 -40.98 7.74 27.55
CA ARG A 2 -40.20 6.86 26.65
C ARG A 2 -40.48 7.00 25.14
N SER A 3 -41.70 7.31 24.70
CA SER A 3 -42.02 7.36 23.26
C SER A 3 -41.57 8.63 22.54
N LYS A 4 -41.32 9.72 23.27
CA LYS A 4 -40.74 10.95 22.71
C LYS A 4 -39.25 10.77 22.39
N SER A 5 -38.50 10.12 23.29
CA SER A 5 -37.08 9.81 23.09
C SER A 5 -36.83 8.84 21.93
N LEU A 6 -37.69 7.84 21.71
CA LEU A 6 -37.58 6.92 20.56
C LEU A 6 -37.84 7.60 19.20
N LYS A 7 -38.73 8.61 19.17
CA LYS A 7 -38.99 9.40 17.96
C LYS A 7 -37.88 10.41 17.69
N GLU A 8 -37.28 10.98 18.73
CA GLU A 8 -36.09 11.81 18.62
C GLU A 8 -34.88 10.99 18.17
N LEU A 9 -34.63 9.83 18.78
CA LEU A 9 -33.59 8.89 18.34
C LEU A 9 -33.76 8.52 16.87
N LYS A 10 -34.98 8.18 16.42
CA LYS A 10 -35.26 7.90 15.01
C LYS A 10 -35.08 9.12 14.09
N LYS A 11 -35.46 10.32 14.53
CA LYS A 11 -35.23 11.56 13.76
C LYS A 11 -33.74 11.92 13.63
N VAL A 12 -32.96 11.72 14.69
CA VAL A 12 -31.51 11.95 14.63
C VAL A 12 -30.84 10.84 13.79
N GLN A 13 -31.38 9.62 13.81
CA GLN A 13 -30.93 8.51 12.95
C GLN A 13 -31.31 8.72 11.46
N GLU A 14 -32.42 9.38 11.17
CA GLU A 14 -32.83 9.83 9.82
C GLU A 14 -31.99 11.00 9.30
N ASN A 15 -31.53 11.89 10.17
CA ASN A 15 -30.70 13.05 9.78
C ASN A 15 -29.22 12.70 9.55
N GLY A 16 -28.78 11.46 9.75
CA GLY A 16 -27.36 11.08 9.63
C GLY A 16 -26.43 11.62 10.75
N ASP A 17 -26.93 12.54 11.58
CA ASP A 17 -26.17 13.22 12.64
C ASP A 17 -25.62 12.28 13.72
N ILE A 18 -26.28 11.14 14.01
CA ILE A 18 -25.78 10.17 15.00
C ILE A 18 -24.47 9.54 14.52
N ASP A 19 -24.41 9.16 13.24
CA ASP A 19 -23.23 8.50 12.67
C ASP A 19 -22.08 9.51 12.55
N GLU A 20 -22.35 10.73 12.08
CA GLU A 20 -21.31 11.75 11.98
C GLU A 20 -20.75 12.20 13.34
N SER A 21 -21.61 12.37 14.35
CA SER A 21 -21.18 12.69 15.72
C SER A 21 -20.35 11.56 16.33
N SER A 22 -20.78 10.31 16.16
CA SER A 22 -20.06 9.13 16.64
C SER A 22 -18.71 8.98 15.94
N ASN A 23 -18.67 9.17 14.62
CA ASN A 23 -17.45 9.13 13.81
C ASN A 23 -16.44 10.20 14.25
N LYS A 24 -16.93 11.40 14.60
CA LYS A 24 -16.07 12.48 15.12
C LYS A 24 -15.50 12.15 16.49
N ILE A 25 -16.28 11.52 17.38
CA ILE A 25 -15.79 11.03 18.68
C ILE A 25 -14.71 9.96 18.45
N VAL A 26 -14.96 8.97 17.58
CA VAL A 26 -13.99 7.92 17.24
C VAL A 26 -12.69 8.52 16.68
N GLU A 27 -12.80 9.49 15.76
CA GLU A 27 -11.64 10.20 15.22
C GLU A 27 -10.83 10.91 16.31
N LEU A 28 -11.49 11.59 17.25
CA LEU A 28 -10.85 12.28 18.37
C LEU A 28 -10.16 11.32 19.33
N ILE A 29 -10.80 10.19 19.65
CA ILE A 29 -10.22 9.13 20.49
C ILE A 29 -8.97 8.57 19.82
N LEU A 30 -9.04 8.21 18.53
CA LEU A 30 -7.90 7.67 17.80
C LEU A 30 -6.75 8.68 17.67
N LYS A 31 -7.07 9.97 17.49
CA LYS A 31 -6.06 11.05 17.54
C LYS A 31 -5.39 11.13 18.91
N GLY A 32 -6.19 11.07 19.99
CA GLY A 32 -5.69 11.06 21.36
C GLY A 32 -4.75 9.88 21.62
N ILE A 33 -5.16 8.68 21.24
CA ILE A 33 -4.34 7.46 21.33
C ILE A 33 -3.05 7.63 20.53
N ASN A 34 -3.10 8.10 19.29
CA ASN A 34 -1.90 8.32 18.47
C ASN A 34 -0.90 9.30 19.11
N ILE A 35 -1.40 10.39 19.71
CA ILE A 35 -0.56 11.36 20.41
C ILE A 35 0.08 10.73 21.64
N LEU A 36 -0.70 10.00 22.43
CA LEU A 36 -0.22 9.29 23.62
C LEU A 36 0.82 8.24 23.26
N MET A 37 0.58 7.42 22.23
CA MET A 37 1.52 6.41 21.74
C MET A 37 2.83 7.03 21.24
N THR A 38 2.74 8.17 20.54
CA THR A 38 3.95 8.89 20.10
C THR A 38 4.74 9.48 21.27
N LYS A 39 4.06 9.98 22.31
CA LYS A 39 4.69 10.47 23.54
C LYS A 39 5.28 9.34 24.39
N SER A 40 4.60 8.20 24.44
CA SER A 40 4.99 6.98 25.16
C SER A 40 5.95 6.10 24.34
N LYS A 41 6.46 6.60 23.20
CA LYS A 41 7.40 5.88 22.34
C LYS A 41 8.66 5.38 23.07
N GLN A 42 9.10 6.06 24.12
CA GLN A 42 10.19 5.56 24.98
C GLN A 42 9.77 4.34 25.82
N ASP A 43 8.52 4.29 26.30
CA ASP A 43 7.98 3.14 27.06
C ASP A 43 7.59 1.96 26.15
N LEU A 44 7.29 2.20 24.87
CA LEU A 44 7.10 1.12 23.89
C LEU A 44 8.42 0.48 23.42
N MET A 45 9.55 1.20 23.52
CA MET A 45 10.86 0.75 23.02
C MET A 45 11.74 0.10 24.09
N VAL A 46 11.34 0.15 25.36
CA VAL A 46 12.11 -0.40 26.49
C VAL A 46 11.15 -1.12 27.44
N GLY A 47 11.57 -2.28 27.97
CA GLY A 47 10.78 -3.22 28.79
C GLY A 47 10.24 -2.68 30.12
N SER A 48 9.56 -1.54 30.09
CA SER A 48 8.71 -1.04 31.15
C SER A 48 7.42 -1.86 31.19
N PRO A 49 6.93 -2.30 32.37
CA PRO A 49 5.73 -3.12 32.48
C PRO A 49 4.49 -2.48 31.82
N HIS A 50 4.41 -1.14 31.82
CA HIS A 50 3.30 -0.40 31.19
C HIS A 50 3.31 -0.47 29.65
N GLY A 51 4.48 -0.59 29.01
CA GLY A 51 4.60 -0.72 27.56
C GLY A 51 4.19 -2.11 27.05
N ALA A 52 4.49 -3.15 27.84
CA ALA A 52 4.08 -4.52 27.53
C ALA A 52 2.56 -4.70 27.59
N GLU A 53 1.90 -4.11 28.61
CA GLU A 53 0.44 -4.14 28.75
C GLU A 53 -0.26 -3.42 27.58
N LEU A 54 0.27 -2.26 27.16
CA LEU A 54 -0.21 -1.53 25.98
C LEU A 54 -0.10 -2.34 24.69
N ASN A 55 1.03 -3.02 24.48
CA ASN A 55 1.23 -3.89 23.33
C ASN A 55 0.24 -5.07 23.35
N GLN A 56 0.00 -5.67 24.52
CA GLN A 56 -0.96 -6.77 24.68
C GLN A 56 -2.39 -6.32 24.38
N LEU A 57 -2.79 -5.14 24.88
CA LEU A 57 -4.11 -4.57 24.59
C LEU A 57 -4.27 -4.27 23.09
N LEU A 58 -3.23 -3.73 22.46
CA LEU A 58 -3.26 -3.43 21.03
C LEU A 58 -3.30 -4.70 20.18
N GLU A 59 -2.57 -5.74 20.59
CA GLU A 59 -2.61 -7.06 19.94
C GLU A 59 -4.01 -7.70 20.06
N ALA A 60 -4.66 -7.55 21.22
CA ALA A 60 -6.04 -8.01 21.43
C ALA A 60 -7.04 -7.31 20.50
N GLU A 61 -6.91 -5.98 20.34
CA GLU A 61 -7.80 -5.17 19.49
C GLU A 61 -7.36 -5.07 18.03
N MET A 62 -6.31 -5.78 17.63
CA MET A 62 -5.70 -5.67 16.30
C MET A 62 -6.68 -5.98 15.17
N ASN A 63 -7.54 -6.98 15.34
CA ASN A 63 -8.56 -7.32 14.36
C ASN A 63 -9.61 -6.22 14.22
N THR A 64 -9.96 -5.54 15.30
CA THR A 64 -10.86 -4.38 15.29
C THR A 64 -10.23 -3.22 14.53
N LEU A 65 -8.95 -2.94 14.77
CA LEU A 65 -8.21 -1.90 14.05
C LEU A 65 -8.16 -2.17 12.55
N PHE A 66 -7.84 -3.39 12.11
CA PHE A 66 -7.87 -3.73 10.68
C PHE A 66 -9.27 -3.72 10.05
N LYS A 67 -10.35 -3.86 10.84
CA LYS A 67 -11.70 -3.60 10.32
C LYS A 67 -11.92 -2.10 10.11
N LEU A 68 -11.44 -1.27 11.03
CA LEU A 68 -11.53 0.19 10.95
C LEU A 68 -10.68 0.81 9.83
N THR A 69 -9.68 0.11 9.28
CA THR A 69 -8.96 0.60 8.08
C THR A 69 -9.86 0.68 6.85
N HIS A 70 -10.99 -0.02 6.84
CA HIS A 70 -11.98 -0.03 5.76
C HIS A 70 -13.25 0.76 6.12
N HIS A 71 -13.18 1.65 7.12
CA HIS A 71 -14.30 2.48 7.54
C HIS A 71 -14.76 3.42 6.41
N ASN A 72 -16.04 3.76 6.31
CA ASN A 72 -16.54 4.72 5.31
C ASN A 72 -15.99 6.16 5.48
N VAL A 73 -15.35 6.47 6.62
CA VAL A 73 -14.83 7.81 6.94
C VAL A 73 -13.31 7.78 6.82
N PHE A 74 -12.80 8.49 5.82
CA PHE A 74 -11.38 8.52 5.50
C PHE A 74 -10.51 8.95 6.69
N ARG A 75 -10.94 9.95 7.45
CA ARG A 75 -10.18 10.45 8.61
C ARG A 75 -9.94 9.36 9.65
N ILE A 76 -10.94 8.50 9.92
CA ILE A 76 -10.82 7.37 10.84
C ILE A 76 -9.78 6.39 10.30
N GLN A 77 -9.88 6.01 9.02
CA GLN A 77 -8.90 5.12 8.38
C GLN A 77 -7.47 5.64 8.59
N ILE A 78 -7.21 6.92 8.31
CA ILE A 78 -5.88 7.51 8.46
C ILE A 78 -5.38 7.48 9.91
N GLN A 79 -6.23 7.76 10.89
CA GLN A 79 -5.81 7.65 12.30
C GLN A 79 -5.48 6.20 12.67
N VAL A 80 -6.26 5.24 12.18
CA VAL A 80 -5.96 3.81 12.39
C VAL A 80 -4.65 3.42 11.71
N PHE A 81 -4.40 3.84 10.47
CA PHE A 81 -3.13 3.57 9.81
C PHE A 81 -1.93 4.18 10.52
N LYS A 82 -2.06 5.39 11.11
CA LYS A 82 -1.02 5.99 11.96
C LYS A 82 -0.72 5.13 13.19
N LEU A 83 -1.75 4.56 13.80
CA LEU A 83 -1.62 3.71 14.99
C LEU A 83 -0.98 2.37 14.63
N LEU A 84 -1.48 1.71 13.59
CA LEU A 84 -0.94 0.45 13.08
C LEU A 84 0.52 0.60 12.62
N PHE A 85 0.87 1.73 12.00
CA PHE A 85 2.25 2.01 11.60
C PHE A 85 3.20 2.15 12.80
N GLN A 86 2.74 2.81 13.89
CA GLN A 86 3.53 2.89 15.12
C GLN A 86 3.78 1.51 15.71
N PHE A 87 2.76 0.64 15.72
CA PHE A 87 2.91 -0.73 16.17
C PHE A 87 3.84 -1.54 15.27
N ALA A 88 3.69 -1.45 13.95
CA ALA A 88 4.58 -2.10 12.98
C ALA A 88 6.05 -1.77 13.23
N LYS A 89 6.32 -0.50 13.51
CA LYS A 89 7.67 -0.02 13.80
C LYS A 89 8.18 -0.50 15.15
N ALA A 90 7.34 -0.48 16.19
CA ALA A 90 7.71 -0.94 17.52
C ALA A 90 8.04 -2.44 17.51
N THR A 91 7.22 -3.24 16.85
CA THR A 91 7.40 -4.68 16.77
C THR A 91 8.59 -5.07 15.90
N GLN A 92 8.81 -4.40 14.75
CA GLN A 92 10.03 -4.57 13.95
C GLN A 92 11.30 -4.20 14.72
N PHE A 93 11.26 -3.14 15.53
CA PHE A 93 12.39 -2.76 16.37
C PHE A 93 12.71 -3.83 17.41
N MET A 94 11.68 -4.40 18.05
CA MET A 94 11.84 -5.53 18.99
C MET A 94 12.47 -6.73 18.30
N ALA A 95 11.96 -7.15 17.12
CA ALA A 95 12.54 -8.27 16.37
C ALA A 95 14.01 -8.09 16.01
N LYS A 96 14.46 -6.86 15.72
CA LYS A 96 15.87 -6.58 15.46
C LYS A 96 16.75 -6.63 16.70
N GLN A 97 16.20 -6.33 17.88
CA GLN A 97 16.95 -6.21 19.13
C GLN A 97 16.99 -7.54 19.91
N SER A 98 15.89 -8.30 19.91
CA SER A 98 15.83 -9.61 20.53
C SER A 98 16.22 -10.70 19.54
N VAL A 99 17.49 -11.09 19.55
CA VAL A 99 18.05 -12.26 18.83
C VAL A 99 17.51 -13.61 19.40
N SER A 100 16.41 -13.59 20.13
CA SER A 100 15.78 -14.79 20.74
C SER A 100 14.27 -14.62 20.86
N ILE A 101 13.60 -14.31 19.75
CA ILE A 101 12.14 -14.46 19.67
C ILE A 101 11.84 -15.95 19.39
N LYS A 102 10.82 -16.50 20.04
CA LYS A 102 10.32 -17.85 19.72
C LYS A 102 9.77 -17.83 18.28
N GLU A 103 10.04 -18.85 17.47
CA GLU A 103 9.62 -18.91 16.05
C GLU A 103 8.12 -18.58 15.83
N GLU A 104 7.26 -18.91 16.80
CA GLU A 104 5.83 -18.57 16.77
C GLU A 104 5.54 -17.06 16.77
N ASP A 105 6.31 -16.28 17.53
CA ASP A 105 6.11 -14.83 17.67
C ASP A 105 6.75 -14.06 16.50
N GLU A 106 7.83 -14.58 15.91
CA GLU A 106 8.39 -14.03 14.65
C GLU A 106 7.39 -14.15 13.50
N ASN A 107 6.73 -15.30 13.37
CA ASN A 107 5.72 -15.52 12.33
C ASN A 107 4.51 -14.59 12.49
N LYS A 108 4.04 -14.37 13.72
CA LYS A 108 2.96 -13.40 13.98
C LYS A 108 3.34 -11.99 13.56
N LEU A 109 4.57 -11.58 13.84
CA LEU A 109 5.07 -10.26 13.49
C LEU A 109 5.25 -10.08 11.97
N ALA A 110 5.84 -11.06 11.29
CA ALA A 110 5.96 -11.05 9.84
C ALA A 110 4.57 -10.94 9.17
N ASN A 111 3.59 -11.71 9.66
CA ASN A 111 2.21 -11.67 9.20
C ASN A 111 1.55 -10.31 9.44
N PHE A 112 1.84 -9.66 10.57
CA PHE A 112 1.33 -8.32 10.86
C PHE A 112 1.85 -7.28 9.87
N SER A 113 3.16 -7.25 9.65
CA SER A 113 3.80 -6.33 8.70
C SER A 113 3.21 -6.50 7.30
N ASP A 114 3.08 -7.74 6.82
CA ASP A 114 2.48 -8.02 5.52
C ASP A 114 1.04 -7.51 5.41
N ARG A 115 0.21 -7.81 6.43
CA ARG A 115 -1.18 -7.34 6.48
C ARG A 115 -1.28 -5.81 6.49
N PHE A 116 -0.40 -5.13 7.23
CA PHE A 116 -0.33 -3.67 7.24
C PHE A 116 -0.02 -3.11 5.85
N TYR A 117 1.04 -3.59 5.19
CA TYR A 117 1.41 -3.05 3.88
C TYR A 117 0.39 -3.43 2.78
N ARG A 118 -0.24 -4.61 2.85
CA ARG A 118 -1.32 -4.98 1.93
C ARG A 118 -2.51 -4.03 2.03
N THR A 119 -2.99 -3.78 3.25
CA THR A 119 -4.12 -2.86 3.49
C THR A 119 -3.76 -1.41 3.14
N LEU A 120 -2.52 -0.97 3.38
CA LEU A 120 -2.06 0.35 2.96
C LEU A 120 -1.99 0.48 1.43
N TYR A 121 -1.59 -0.58 0.73
CA TYR A 121 -1.55 -0.61 -0.73
C TYR A 121 -2.96 -0.49 -1.35
N GLU A 122 -3.95 -1.17 -0.76
CA GLU A 122 -5.36 -1.04 -1.13
C GLU A 122 -5.91 0.36 -0.85
N LEU A 123 -5.54 0.96 0.30
CA LEU A 123 -5.94 2.31 0.68
C LEU A 123 -5.53 3.34 -0.38
N ILE A 124 -4.28 3.28 -0.87
CA ILE A 124 -3.76 4.25 -1.86
C ILE A 124 -4.64 4.26 -3.11
N PHE A 125 -5.08 3.09 -3.57
CA PHE A 125 -5.92 2.99 -4.77
C PHE A 125 -7.37 3.45 -4.53
N THR A 126 -7.89 3.23 -3.33
CA THR A 126 -9.29 3.51 -3.00
C THR A 126 -9.61 5.01 -2.96
N ILE A 127 -8.58 5.86 -2.84
CA ILE A 127 -8.77 7.30 -2.68
C ILE A 127 -8.98 7.97 -4.03
N GLN A 128 -10.24 8.29 -4.31
CA GLN A 128 -10.61 9.36 -5.24
C GLN A 128 -10.90 10.61 -4.40
N LEU A 129 -10.28 11.74 -4.75
CA LEU A 129 -10.23 12.99 -3.96
C LEU A 129 -11.57 13.59 -3.49
N LYS A 130 -12.71 13.05 -3.93
CA LYS A 130 -14.05 13.60 -3.71
C LYS A 130 -14.51 13.62 -2.23
N SER A 131 -13.79 12.99 -1.30
CA SER A 131 -14.20 12.81 0.10
C SER A 131 -13.12 13.11 1.17
N ALA A 132 -11.88 13.41 0.77
CA ALA A 132 -10.76 13.46 1.71
C ALA A 132 -10.46 14.88 2.23
N SER A 133 -10.97 15.20 3.42
CA SER A 133 -10.45 16.33 4.21
C SER A 133 -9.10 15.95 4.83
N ASN A 134 -8.04 16.76 4.60
CA ASN A 134 -6.66 16.60 5.11
C ASN A 134 -5.85 15.46 4.47
N LEU A 135 -5.46 15.63 3.20
CA LEU A 135 -4.57 14.70 2.49
C LEU A 135 -3.13 14.68 3.04
N ASP A 136 -2.71 15.72 3.75
CA ASP A 136 -1.36 15.83 4.32
C ASP A 136 -1.05 14.66 5.27
N ASP A 137 -2.05 14.30 6.10
CA ASP A 137 -1.92 13.21 7.05
C ASP A 137 -1.79 11.85 6.35
N PHE A 138 -2.52 11.66 5.26
CA PHE A 138 -2.48 10.47 4.42
C PHE A 138 -1.11 10.31 3.75
N PHE A 139 -0.66 11.36 3.08
CA PHE A 139 0.63 11.40 2.43
C PHE A 139 1.79 11.22 3.43
N GLY A 140 1.66 11.81 4.62
CA GLY A 140 2.62 11.62 5.69
C GLY A 140 2.72 10.16 6.15
N VAL A 141 1.61 9.43 6.23
CA VAL A 141 1.61 8.00 6.58
C VAL A 141 2.34 7.20 5.50
N ILE A 142 2.00 7.42 4.22
CA ILE A 142 2.62 6.71 3.10
C ILE A 142 4.12 6.94 3.05
N PHE A 143 4.54 8.20 3.13
CA PHE A 143 5.95 8.57 3.12
C PHE A 143 6.72 7.82 4.22
N ARG A 144 6.21 7.87 5.46
CA ARG A 144 6.86 7.19 6.59
C ARG A 144 6.86 5.67 6.45
N ALA A 145 5.79 5.10 5.91
CA ALA A 145 5.67 3.65 5.70
C ALA A 145 6.67 3.15 4.66
N ILE A 146 6.71 3.74 3.46
CA ILE A 146 7.63 3.33 2.39
C ILE A 146 9.08 3.58 2.79
N LYS A 147 9.35 4.67 3.52
CA LYS A 147 10.69 4.97 4.04
C LYS A 147 11.17 3.95 5.06
N ALA A 148 10.28 3.39 5.87
CA ALA A 148 10.61 2.38 6.87
C ALA A 148 10.60 0.94 6.33
N ASP A 149 10.05 0.71 5.13
CA ASP A 149 9.92 -0.61 4.54
C ASP A 149 11.27 -1.18 4.07
N GLU A 150 11.61 -2.38 4.50
CA GLU A 150 12.84 -3.09 4.09
C GLU A 150 12.69 -3.83 2.77
N SER A 151 11.45 -4.15 2.36
CA SER A 151 11.20 -4.90 1.13
C SER A 151 11.28 -3.99 -0.09
N LEU A 152 12.37 -4.11 -0.84
CA LEU A 152 12.60 -3.34 -2.08
C LEU A 152 11.48 -3.56 -3.13
N PRO A 153 11.05 -4.80 -3.46
CA PRO A 153 10.00 -5.01 -4.44
C PRO A 153 8.66 -4.37 -4.04
N ARG A 154 8.35 -4.40 -2.74
CA ARG A 154 7.13 -3.83 -2.19
C ARG A 154 7.14 -2.31 -2.25
N ALA A 155 8.25 -1.68 -1.85
CA ALA A 155 8.42 -0.24 -1.97
C ALA A 155 8.32 0.24 -3.43
N ILE A 156 8.87 -0.49 -4.40
CA ILE A 156 8.70 -0.18 -5.84
C ILE A 156 7.22 -0.28 -6.25
N ALA A 157 6.49 -1.31 -5.80
CA ALA A 157 5.06 -1.45 -6.10
C ALA A 157 4.26 -0.26 -5.55
N PHE A 158 4.60 0.23 -4.36
CA PHE A 158 4.01 1.44 -3.78
C PHE A 158 4.27 2.69 -4.62
N LEU A 159 5.51 2.89 -5.09
CA LEU A 159 5.84 4.01 -5.97
C LEU A 159 5.03 3.95 -7.27
N LYS A 160 4.93 2.77 -7.90
CA LYS A 160 4.11 2.57 -9.10
C LYS A 160 2.64 2.89 -8.85
N ARG A 161 2.10 2.46 -7.70
CA ARG A 161 0.72 2.73 -7.31
C ARG A 161 0.47 4.23 -7.10
N LEU A 162 1.38 4.95 -6.45
CA LEU A 162 1.30 6.41 -6.30
C LEU A 162 1.30 7.14 -7.65
N LEU A 163 2.13 6.69 -8.60
CA LEU A 163 2.14 7.24 -9.95
C LEU A 163 0.85 6.92 -10.70
N GLN A 164 0.31 5.72 -10.54
CA GLN A 164 -0.98 5.34 -11.11
C GLN A 164 -2.12 6.24 -10.59
N THR A 165 -2.18 6.50 -9.28
CA THR A 165 -3.23 7.35 -8.70
C THR A 165 -3.02 8.83 -9.01
N ALA A 166 -1.77 9.28 -9.22
CA ALA A 166 -1.47 10.62 -9.70
C ALA A 166 -2.07 10.88 -11.08
N LEU A 167 -2.11 9.87 -11.97
CA LEU A 167 -2.71 10.00 -13.30
C LEU A 167 -4.26 10.05 -13.27
N GLN A 168 -4.88 9.60 -12.19
CA GLN A 168 -6.34 9.46 -12.07
C GLN A 168 -7.01 10.60 -11.28
N ASN A 169 -6.23 11.44 -10.60
CA ASN A 169 -6.73 12.49 -9.71
C ASN A 169 -6.35 13.90 -10.22
N GLU A 170 -6.87 14.93 -9.53
CA GLU A 170 -6.61 16.34 -9.84
C GLU A 170 -5.11 16.70 -9.81
N PRO A 171 -4.67 17.74 -10.55
CA PRO A 171 -3.26 18.14 -10.64
C PRO A 171 -2.59 18.39 -9.29
N ASN A 172 -3.32 18.93 -8.30
CA ASN A 172 -2.79 19.18 -6.95
C ASN A 172 -2.41 17.86 -6.24
N TYR A 173 -3.21 16.81 -6.41
CA TYR A 173 -2.91 15.50 -5.85
C TYR A 173 -1.72 14.87 -6.57
N ALA A 174 -1.67 14.98 -7.91
CA ALA A 174 -0.56 14.50 -8.70
C ALA A 174 0.77 15.14 -8.27
N ALA A 175 0.78 16.47 -8.07
CA ALA A 175 1.95 17.20 -7.57
C ALA A 175 2.40 16.69 -6.19
N ALA A 176 1.48 16.48 -5.24
CA ALA A 176 1.79 15.94 -3.93
C ALA A 176 2.37 14.50 -4.01
N CYS A 177 1.80 13.63 -4.85
CA CYS A 177 2.35 12.30 -5.11
C CYS A 177 3.79 12.38 -5.64
N LEU A 178 4.04 13.22 -6.64
CA LEU A 178 5.38 13.38 -7.24
C LEU A 178 6.40 13.92 -6.24
N LEU A 179 6.00 14.86 -5.38
CA LEU A 179 6.86 15.35 -4.29
C LEU A 179 7.26 14.21 -3.36
N ILE A 180 6.30 13.39 -2.90
CA ILE A 180 6.58 12.25 -2.02
C ILE A 180 7.47 11.22 -2.69
N VAL A 181 7.23 10.92 -3.96
CA VAL A 181 8.09 10.02 -4.74
C VAL A 181 9.51 10.56 -4.78
N SER A 182 9.69 11.87 -5.02
CA SER A 182 11.02 12.50 -5.03
C SER A 182 11.73 12.41 -3.67
N GLU A 183 11.00 12.64 -2.57
CA GLU A 183 11.52 12.57 -1.21
C GLU A 183 11.89 11.13 -0.81
N ILE A 184 11.09 10.14 -1.24
CA ILE A 184 11.40 8.72 -1.01
C ILE A 184 12.66 8.33 -1.76
N LEU A 185 12.78 8.70 -3.04
CA LEU A 185 13.96 8.40 -3.86
C LEU A 185 15.22 9.13 -3.35
N GLY A 186 15.07 10.29 -2.70
CA GLY A 186 16.15 10.99 -2.02
C GLY A 186 16.54 10.35 -0.68
N ALA A 187 15.61 9.69 0.01
CA ALA A 187 15.86 9.01 1.28
C ALA A 187 16.35 7.56 1.14
N ARG A 188 16.17 6.95 -0.05
CA ARG A 188 16.40 5.53 -0.33
C ARG A 188 17.17 5.35 -1.65
N ASP A 189 18.50 5.33 -1.55
CA ASP A 189 19.38 5.13 -2.69
C ASP A 189 19.19 3.76 -3.35
N ASP A 190 18.81 2.73 -2.59
CA ASP A 190 18.50 1.40 -3.09
C ASP A 190 17.36 1.41 -4.12
N LEU A 191 16.29 2.17 -3.86
CA LEU A 191 15.18 2.36 -4.80
C LEU A 191 15.61 3.12 -6.05
N LYS A 192 16.42 4.17 -5.86
CA LYS A 192 16.93 4.99 -6.96
C LYS A 192 17.81 4.15 -7.89
N ILE A 193 18.75 3.40 -7.32
CA ILE A 193 19.62 2.50 -8.09
C ILE A 193 18.76 1.48 -8.82
N HIS A 194 17.83 0.80 -8.16
CA HIS A 194 17.03 -0.23 -8.82
C HIS A 194 16.13 0.33 -9.94
N LEU A 195 15.57 1.53 -9.77
CA LEU A 195 14.66 2.13 -10.75
C LEU A 195 15.39 2.73 -11.95
N PHE A 196 16.56 3.34 -11.73
CA PHE A 196 17.32 4.07 -12.75
C PHE A 196 18.57 3.37 -13.24
N SER A 197 18.94 2.22 -12.66
CA SER A 197 19.95 1.36 -13.28
C SER A 197 19.38 0.89 -14.60
N PHE A 198 19.85 1.52 -15.67
CA PHE A 198 19.63 1.08 -17.01
C PHE A 198 20.08 -0.37 -17.07
N ARG A 199 19.14 -1.32 -17.12
CA ARG A 199 19.48 -2.67 -17.54
C ARG A 199 19.76 -2.52 -19.03
N PRO A 200 21.02 -2.55 -19.49
CA PRO A 200 21.22 -2.66 -20.93
C PRO A 200 20.44 -3.89 -21.34
N VAL A 201 19.51 -3.72 -22.28
CA VAL A 201 19.04 -4.85 -23.08
C VAL A 201 20.32 -5.35 -23.74
N SER A 202 20.96 -6.34 -23.11
CA SER A 202 22.07 -7.04 -23.72
C SER A 202 21.50 -7.63 -24.99
N SER A 203 21.87 -7.02 -26.11
CA SER A 203 21.77 -7.56 -27.44
C SER A 203 22.11 -9.05 -27.41
N GLY A 204 21.10 -9.89 -27.66
CA GLY A 204 21.26 -11.30 -28.01
C GLY A 204 21.79 -12.24 -26.91
N THR A 205 20.95 -12.61 -25.95
CA THR A 205 21.12 -13.91 -25.29
C THR A 205 20.43 -14.95 -26.16
N LYS A 206 21.23 -15.71 -26.92
CA LYS A 206 20.78 -16.98 -27.53
C LYS A 206 20.24 -17.86 -26.41
N VAL A 207 18.97 -18.26 -26.52
CA VAL A 207 18.36 -19.24 -25.63
C VAL A 207 18.79 -20.61 -26.14
N ASP A 208 19.63 -21.32 -25.39
CA ASP A 208 19.96 -22.71 -25.68
C ASP A 208 18.69 -23.58 -25.49
N PRO A 209 18.30 -24.44 -26.46
CA PRO A 209 16.98 -25.06 -26.50
C PRO A 209 16.85 -26.31 -25.60
N ALA A 210 17.72 -26.50 -24.62
CA ALA A 210 17.83 -27.76 -23.88
C ALA A 210 17.62 -27.59 -22.38
N THR A 211 16.47 -27.07 -21.94
CA THR A 211 15.76 -27.46 -20.70
C THR A 211 14.55 -26.55 -20.47
N VAL A 212 13.49 -26.71 -21.28
CA VAL A 212 12.15 -26.27 -20.87
C VAL A 212 11.16 -27.34 -21.35
N LYS A 213 10.80 -28.26 -20.46
CA LYS A 213 9.60 -29.07 -20.64
C LYS A 213 8.41 -28.20 -20.21
N LEU A 214 7.74 -27.60 -21.19
CA LEU A 214 6.40 -27.04 -20.99
C LEU A 214 5.40 -28.15 -21.35
N ASP A 215 4.53 -28.47 -20.39
CA ASP A 215 3.44 -29.42 -20.58
C ASP A 215 2.52 -28.95 -21.71
N GLN A 216 2.31 -29.86 -22.66
CA GLN A 216 1.49 -29.68 -23.85
C GLN A 216 0.01 -29.82 -23.44
N ALA A 217 -0.66 -28.70 -23.21
CA ALA A 217 -2.11 -28.61 -23.15
C ALA A 217 -2.61 -27.67 -24.25
N ALA A 218 -3.08 -28.30 -25.33
CA ALA A 218 -3.98 -27.85 -26.38
C ALA A 218 -4.41 -26.36 -26.43
N SER A 219 -3.93 -25.65 -27.45
CA SER A 219 -4.75 -24.78 -28.33
C SER A 219 -3.93 -24.42 -29.58
N ASP A 220 -4.09 -25.21 -30.64
CA ASP A 220 -3.53 -24.96 -31.96
C ASP A 220 -4.62 -24.26 -32.80
N ASP A 221 -4.54 -22.93 -32.85
CA ASP A 221 -5.23 -22.11 -33.84
C ASP A 221 -4.46 -20.79 -34.00
N SER A 222 -3.45 -20.80 -34.89
CA SER A 222 -2.60 -19.64 -35.21
C SER A 222 -2.51 -19.46 -36.72
N ASP A 223 -3.60 -19.01 -37.32
CA ASP A 223 -3.61 -18.33 -38.60
C ASP A 223 -3.20 -16.85 -38.39
N GLU A 224 -1.94 -16.59 -38.03
CA GLU A 224 -1.39 -15.23 -38.02
C GLU A 224 -1.11 -14.75 -39.45
N GLU A 225 -1.95 -13.84 -39.95
CA GLU A 225 -1.76 -13.18 -41.25
C GLU A 225 -0.47 -12.34 -41.28
N CYS A 226 0.46 -12.72 -42.15
CA CYS A 226 1.69 -11.97 -42.41
C CYS A 226 1.43 -10.93 -43.52
N PHE A 227 1.34 -9.64 -43.15
CA PHE A 227 1.23 -8.55 -44.13
C PHE A 227 2.57 -8.29 -44.81
N VAL A 228 2.59 -8.37 -46.14
CA VAL A 228 3.75 -8.03 -46.97
C VAL A 228 3.44 -6.76 -47.75
N ASP A 229 4.29 -5.73 -47.63
CA ASP A 229 4.14 -4.48 -48.36
C ASP A 229 4.10 -4.73 -49.88
N VAL A 230 3.14 -4.10 -50.57
CA VAL A 230 2.89 -4.26 -52.01
C VAL A 230 4.15 -4.03 -52.86
N ASP A 231 5.02 -3.13 -52.42
CA ASP A 231 6.26 -2.77 -53.13
C ASP A 231 7.27 -3.93 -53.21
N LYS A 232 7.25 -4.87 -52.24
CA LYS A 232 8.13 -6.05 -52.23
C LYS A 232 7.64 -7.18 -53.13
N VAL A 233 6.34 -7.22 -53.44
CA VAL A 233 5.75 -8.24 -54.34
C VAL A 233 6.04 -7.92 -55.80
N ALA A 234 6.10 -6.63 -56.16
CA ALA A 234 6.42 -6.19 -57.52
C ALA A 234 7.88 -6.49 -57.89
N ALA A 235 8.83 -6.29 -56.98
CA ALA A 235 10.25 -6.56 -57.19
C ALA A 235 10.52 -8.06 -57.46
N LYS A 236 9.87 -8.95 -56.69
CA LYS A 236 10.02 -10.40 -56.86
C LYS A 236 9.44 -10.93 -58.18
N LYS A 237 8.48 -10.25 -58.77
CA LYS A 237 7.85 -10.69 -60.02
C LYS A 237 8.68 -10.32 -61.26
N GLN A 238 9.58 -9.34 -61.16
CA GLN A 238 10.49 -8.97 -62.25
C GLN A 238 11.70 -9.91 -62.33
N GLU A 239 12.24 -10.37 -61.20
CA GLU A 239 13.37 -11.31 -61.18
C GLU A 239 13.04 -12.72 -61.70
N VAL A 240 11.77 -13.15 -61.63
CA VAL A 240 11.35 -14.50 -62.08
C VAL A 240 11.04 -14.55 -63.58
N VAL A 241 10.87 -13.41 -64.26
CA VAL A 241 10.57 -13.38 -65.71
C VAL A 241 11.84 -13.24 -66.55
N GLU A 242 12.98 -12.91 -65.95
CA GLU A 242 14.27 -12.74 -66.64
C GLU A 242 15.26 -13.91 -66.45
N GLN A 243 14.79 -15.07 -65.95
CA GLN A 243 15.55 -16.33 -65.92
C GLN A 243 14.83 -17.44 -66.69
#